data_AF-A0ABD3X8D2-F1
#
_entry.id   AF-A0ABD3X8D2-F1
#
_cell.length_a   1.000
_cell.length_b   1.000
_cell.length_c   1.000
_cell.angle_alpha   90.00
_cell.angle_beta   90.00
_cell.angle_gamma   90.00
#
_symmetry.space_group_name_H-M   'P 1'
#
loop_
_entity.id
_entity.type
_entity.pdbx_description
1 polymer ?
#
loop_
_entity_poly.entity_id
_entity_poly.type
_entity_poly.pdbx_seq_one_letter_code
_entity_poly.pdbx_strand_id
1 'polypeptide(L)'
;MTTTFEERNIKLNKNLEEQRHSDFLQYYVQHVENKLAIYIISRDEDQLWTNNNTESMNHRLKLKLNWEPRKTDKLVEKIFKLVTVEMVDLGRSLYGTGNFYLNTRFSKFKITKLSWAAKTEEEKQQLFSKFLASTASVSGLTSSDGKYTVHKDLKVAKKPNQRTRCRST
;
A
#
# COMPACT_ATOMS: atom_id res chain seq x y z
N MET A 1 -52.21 -12.50 -24.97
CA MET A 1 -51.01 -12.81 -25.76
C MET A 1 -49.95 -13.35 -24.82
N THR A 2 -49.73 -14.66 -24.84
CA THR A 2 -48.75 -15.36 -24.00
C THR A 2 -47.35 -15.16 -24.59
N THR A 3 -46.51 -14.35 -23.94
CA THR A 3 -45.08 -14.26 -24.27
C THR A 3 -44.45 -15.64 -24.13
N THR A 4 -43.71 -16.05 -25.16
CA THR A 4 -43.09 -17.39 -25.24
C THR A 4 -41.99 -17.52 -24.18
N PHE A 5 -41.69 -18.75 -23.77
CA PHE A 5 -40.69 -19.05 -22.75
C PHE A 5 -39.30 -18.48 -23.09
N GLU A 6 -38.95 -18.48 -24.38
CA GLU A 6 -37.70 -17.91 -24.90
C GLU A 6 -37.61 -16.39 -24.69
N GLU A 7 -38.70 -15.65 -24.94
CA GLU A 7 -38.76 -14.21 -24.71
C GLU A 7 -38.58 -13.84 -23.23
N ARG A 8 -39.05 -14.71 -22.32
CA ARG A 8 -38.86 -14.52 -20.87
C ARG A 8 -37.41 -14.75 -20.45
N ASN A 9 -36.76 -15.80 -20.96
CA ASN A 9 -35.35 -16.08 -20.67
C ASN A 9 -34.40 -15.01 -21.21
N ILE A 10 -34.66 -14.49 -22.41
CA ILE A 10 -33.86 -13.40 -22.99
C ILE A 10 -33.98 -12.13 -22.12
N LYS A 11 -35.19 -11.77 -21.68
CA LYS A 11 -35.40 -10.64 -20.76
C LYS A 11 -34.73 -10.84 -19.41
N LEU A 12 -34.77 -12.06 -18.87
CA LEU A 12 -34.14 -12.39 -17.59
C LEU A 12 -32.61 -12.24 -17.66
N ASN A 13 -31.99 -12.77 -18.73
CA ASN A 13 -30.55 -12.67 -18.94
C ASN A 13 -30.09 -11.22 -19.18
N LYS A 14 -30.87 -10.44 -19.94
CA LYS A 14 -30.56 -9.02 -20.16
C LYS A 14 -30.64 -8.21 -18.86
N ASN A 15 -31.65 -8.44 -18.02
CA ASN A 15 -31.75 -7.83 -16.69
C ASN A 15 -30.59 -8.26 -15.77
N LEU A 16 -30.19 -9.54 -15.81
CA LEU A 16 -29.05 -10.05 -15.03
C LEU A 16 -27.72 -9.43 -15.46
N GLU A 17 -27.51 -9.20 -16.76
CA GLU A 17 -26.31 -8.51 -17.25
C GLU A 17 -26.32 -7.02 -16.90
N GLU A 18 -27.45 -6.33 -17.06
CA GLU A 18 -27.61 -4.92 -16.65
C GLU A 18 -27.39 -4.75 -15.14
N GLN A 19 -27.87 -5.68 -14.33
CA GLN A 19 -27.68 -5.68 -12.88
C GLN A 19 -26.23 -6.00 -12.48
N ARG A 20 -25.58 -6.97 -13.13
CA ARG A 20 -24.13 -7.24 -12.94
C ARG A 20 -23.26 -6.05 -13.34
N HIS A 21 -23.63 -5.34 -14.40
CA HIS A 21 -22.95 -4.12 -14.81
C HIS A 21 -23.16 -2.99 -13.80
N SER A 22 -24.35 -2.86 -13.23
CA SER A 22 -24.66 -1.90 -12.17
C SER A 22 -23.84 -2.15 -10.90
N ASP A 23 -23.77 -3.39 -10.43
CA ASP A 23 -23.00 -3.76 -9.23
C ASP A 23 -21.50 -3.55 -9.43
N PHE A 24 -20.99 -3.91 -10.61
CA PHE A 24 -19.59 -3.65 -10.97
C PHE A 24 -19.29 -2.16 -11.05
N LEU A 25 -20.15 -1.37 -11.71
CA LEU A 25 -19.99 0.08 -11.81
C LEU A 25 -20.01 0.72 -10.43
N GLN A 26 -20.92 0.30 -9.56
CA GLN A 26 -20.99 0.78 -8.19
C GLN A 26 -19.72 0.45 -7.41
N TYR A 27 -19.25 -0.80 -7.47
CA TYR A 27 -17.99 -1.22 -6.83
C TYR A 27 -16.79 -0.44 -7.40
N TYR A 28 -16.74 -0.28 -8.72
CA TYR A 28 -15.68 0.42 -9.42
C TYR A 28 -15.62 1.89 -8.97
N VAL A 29 -16.74 2.61 -9.01
CA VAL A 29 -16.83 4.01 -8.58
C VAL A 29 -16.46 4.14 -7.09
N GLN A 30 -16.99 3.27 -6.23
CA GLN A 30 -16.78 3.36 -4.78
C GLN A 30 -15.34 3.05 -4.37
N HIS A 31 -14.70 2.04 -4.99
CA HIS A 31 -13.46 1.46 -4.46
C HIS A 31 -12.26 1.57 -5.39
N VAL A 32 -12.48 1.70 -6.69
CA VAL A 32 -11.43 1.62 -7.71
C VAL A 32 -11.18 2.99 -8.32
N GLU A 33 -12.21 3.72 -8.74
CA GLU A 33 -12.11 5.01 -9.42
C GLU A 33 -11.36 6.03 -8.60
N ASN A 34 -11.69 6.20 -7.32
CA ASN A 34 -10.98 7.11 -6.42
C ASN A 34 -9.49 6.75 -6.29
N LYS A 35 -9.16 5.45 -6.25
CA LYS A 35 -7.77 5.00 -6.16
C LYS A 35 -7.03 5.21 -7.49
N LEU A 36 -7.68 4.94 -8.62
CA LEU A 36 -7.12 5.21 -9.95
C LEU A 36 -6.90 6.72 -10.14
N ALA A 37 -7.84 7.56 -9.69
CA ALA A 37 -7.70 9.00 -9.74
C ALA A 37 -6.48 9.46 -8.95
N ILE A 38 -6.31 8.97 -7.72
CA ILE A 38 -5.19 9.33 -6.83
C ILE A 38 -3.84 8.80 -7.34
N TYR A 39 -3.79 7.56 -7.82
CA TYR A 39 -2.52 6.89 -8.12
C TYR A 39 -2.11 6.91 -9.61
N ILE A 40 -3.04 7.21 -10.52
CA ILE A 40 -2.79 7.17 -11.97
C ILE A 40 -3.06 8.52 -12.63
N ILE A 41 -4.15 9.22 -12.25
CA ILE A 41 -4.59 10.45 -12.93
C ILE A 41 -3.95 11.70 -12.32
N SER A 42 -3.92 11.84 -10.99
CA SER A 42 -3.13 12.86 -10.31
C SER A 42 -1.67 12.43 -10.35
N ARG A 43 -1.00 12.77 -11.45
CA ARG A 43 0.47 12.71 -11.57
C ARG A 43 1.10 13.73 -10.62
N ASP A 44 1.18 13.38 -9.34
CA ASP A 44 2.26 13.90 -8.50
C ASP A 44 3.55 13.25 -9.00
N GLU A 45 4.46 14.05 -9.56
CA GLU A 45 5.73 13.59 -10.16
C GLU A 45 6.63 12.85 -9.14
N ASP A 46 6.29 12.89 -7.85
CA ASP A 46 7.07 12.32 -6.74
C ASP A 46 6.54 10.96 -6.23
N GLN A 47 5.43 10.44 -6.75
CA GLN A 47 5.03 9.03 -6.56
C GLN A 47 5.00 8.30 -7.90
N LEU A 48 6.19 7.91 -8.35
CA LEU A 48 6.45 7.08 -9.53
C LEU A 48 5.92 5.64 -9.34
N TRP A 49 4.62 5.46 -9.15
CA TRP A 49 3.98 4.18 -9.35
C TRP A 49 3.80 3.96 -10.84
N THR A 50 4.89 3.55 -11.50
CA THR A 50 4.87 3.22 -12.91
C THR A 50 4.38 1.78 -13.11
N ASN A 51 4.01 1.42 -14.34
CA ASN A 51 3.70 0.03 -14.67
C ASN A 51 4.85 -0.93 -14.28
N ASN A 52 6.10 -0.46 -14.34
CA ASN A 52 7.26 -1.25 -13.91
C ASN A 52 7.24 -1.61 -12.41
N ASN A 53 6.64 -0.78 -11.56
CA ASN A 53 6.51 -1.09 -10.13
C ASN A 53 5.55 -2.27 -9.93
N THR A 54 4.39 -2.22 -10.58
CA THR A 54 3.40 -3.30 -10.57
C THR A 54 3.97 -4.59 -11.17
N GLU A 55 4.60 -4.50 -12.34
CA GLU A 55 5.21 -5.65 -13.01
C GLU A 55 6.36 -6.25 -12.19
N SER A 56 7.20 -5.41 -11.56
CA SER A 56 8.28 -5.87 -10.67
C SER A 56 7.73 -6.58 -9.43
N MET A 57 6.67 -6.05 -8.81
CA MET A 57 5.99 -6.72 -7.71
C MET A 57 5.36 -8.04 -8.14
N ASN A 58 4.65 -8.05 -9.27
CA ASN A 58 4.04 -9.25 -9.83
C ASN A 58 5.09 -10.31 -10.14
N HIS A 59 6.22 -9.92 -10.71
CA HIS A 59 7.34 -10.81 -10.99
C HIS A 59 7.91 -11.41 -9.71
N ARG A 60 8.19 -10.59 -8.69
CA ARG A 60 8.68 -11.06 -7.38
C ARG A 60 7.68 -12.01 -6.71
N LEU A 61 6.39 -11.70 -6.75
CA LEU A 61 5.33 -12.56 -6.22
C LEU A 61 5.27 -13.89 -6.98
N LYS A 62 5.35 -13.85 -8.32
CA LYS A 62 5.35 -15.05 -9.15
C LYS A 62 6.52 -15.97 -8.80
N LEU A 63 7.72 -15.41 -8.64
CA LEU A 63 8.92 -16.15 -8.23
C LEU A 63 8.80 -16.71 -6.81
N LYS A 64 8.44 -15.88 -5.83
CA LYS A 64 8.35 -16.31 -4.42
C LYS A 64 7.29 -17.38 -4.19
N LEU A 65 6.18 -17.35 -4.93
CA LEU A 65 5.07 -18.27 -4.74
C LEU A 65 5.15 -19.55 -5.59
N ASN A 66 6.17 -19.64 -6.46
CA ASN A 66 6.25 -20.58 -7.58
C ASN A 66 4.89 -20.63 -8.29
N TRP A 67 4.55 -19.52 -8.95
CA TRP A 67 3.20 -19.28 -9.43
C TRP A 67 2.75 -20.35 -10.43
N GLU A 68 1.70 -21.06 -10.04
CA GLU A 68 0.97 -22.01 -10.86
C GLU A 68 -0.51 -21.62 -10.78
N PRO A 69 -1.32 -21.88 -11.82
CA PRO A 69 -2.77 -21.73 -11.75
C PRO A 69 -3.32 -22.54 -10.56
N ARG A 70 -3.81 -21.85 -9.53
CA ARG A 70 -4.38 -22.43 -8.30
C ARG A 70 -5.72 -21.79 -8.02
N LYS A 71 -6.58 -22.48 -7.26
CA LYS A 71 -7.82 -21.91 -6.73
C LYS A 71 -7.50 -20.66 -5.91
N THR A 72 -8.31 -19.60 -6.08
CA THR A 72 -8.13 -18.29 -5.44
C THR A 72 -7.91 -18.40 -3.93
N ASP A 73 -8.65 -19.27 -3.25
CA ASP A 73 -8.54 -19.47 -1.80
C ASP A 73 -7.13 -19.88 -1.36
N LYS A 74 -6.53 -20.83 -2.09
CA LYS A 74 -5.15 -21.31 -1.82
C LYS A 74 -4.11 -20.22 -2.10
N LEU A 75 -4.39 -19.32 -3.04
CA LEU A 75 -3.53 -18.18 -3.31
C LEU A 75 -3.57 -17.17 -2.16
N VAL A 76 -4.78 -16.84 -1.68
CA VAL A 76 -4.97 -15.92 -0.53
C VAL A 76 -4.24 -16.46 0.70
N GLU A 77 -4.37 -17.75 1.01
CA GLU A 77 -3.65 -18.38 2.13
C GLU A 77 -2.13 -18.26 1.99
N LYS A 78 -1.59 -18.47 0.79
CA LYS A 78 -0.15 -18.35 0.53
C LYS A 78 0.35 -16.92 0.69
N ILE A 79 -0.38 -15.95 0.14
CA ILE A 79 -0.05 -14.53 0.27
C ILE A 79 -0.09 -14.14 1.75
N PHE A 80 -1.13 -14.54 2.48
CA PHE A 80 -1.26 -14.30 3.90
C PHE A 80 -0.04 -14.83 4.66
N LYS A 81 0.34 -16.10 4.46
CA LYS A 81 1.53 -16.70 5.08
C LYS A 81 2.81 -15.93 4.77
N LEU A 82 2.99 -15.50 3.53
CA LEU A 82 4.16 -14.74 3.11
C LEU A 82 4.23 -13.38 3.83
N VAL A 83 3.11 -12.65 3.86
CA VAL A 83 3.01 -11.37 4.57
C VAL A 83 3.22 -11.56 6.07
N THR A 84 2.69 -12.62 6.68
CA THR A 84 2.92 -12.91 8.12
C THR A 84 4.40 -13.10 8.41
N VAL A 85 5.14 -13.85 7.59
CA VAL A 85 6.59 -14.03 7.77
C VAL A 85 7.33 -12.71 7.62
N GLU A 86 7.00 -11.91 6.61
CA GLU A 86 7.61 -10.59 6.42
C GLU A 86 7.31 -9.63 7.58
N MET A 87 6.09 -9.66 8.14
CA MET A 87 5.71 -8.87 9.31
C MET A 87 6.47 -9.29 10.57
N VAL A 88 6.70 -10.60 10.77
CA VAL A 88 7.53 -11.10 11.87
C VAL A 88 8.96 -10.60 11.72
N ASP A 89 9.54 -10.70 10.53
CA ASP A 89 10.90 -10.20 10.25
C ASP A 89 10.99 -8.68 10.41
N LEU A 90 9.94 -7.94 10.06
CA LEU A 90 9.87 -6.50 10.32
C LEU A 90 9.88 -6.21 11.83
N GLY A 91 9.13 -6.98 12.63
CA GLY A 91 9.17 -6.89 14.09
C GLY A 91 10.57 -7.18 14.66
N ARG A 92 11.30 -8.14 14.06
CA ARG A 92 12.69 -8.46 14.42
C ARG A 92 13.66 -7.29 14.26
N SER A 93 13.39 -6.42 13.29
CA SER A 93 14.20 -5.22 13.05
C SER A 93 14.20 -4.24 14.22
N LEU A 94 13.11 -4.19 15.02
CA LEU A 94 12.98 -3.30 16.17
C LEU A 94 14.04 -3.58 17.24
N TYR A 95 14.47 -4.83 17.38
CA TYR A 95 15.52 -5.24 18.31
C TYR A 95 16.82 -5.69 17.64
N GLY A 96 16.99 -5.32 16.37
CA GLY A 96 18.23 -5.50 15.62
C GLY A 96 18.56 -6.95 15.27
N THR A 97 17.54 -7.73 14.88
CA THR A 97 17.72 -9.09 14.35
C THR A 97 16.95 -9.28 13.05
N GLY A 98 17.24 -10.36 12.33
CA GLY A 98 16.60 -10.68 11.05
C GLY A 98 17.26 -9.99 9.86
N ASN A 99 16.56 -10.00 8.73
CA ASN A 99 17.08 -9.53 7.44
C ASN A 99 16.88 -8.02 7.22
N PHE A 100 16.12 -7.36 8.09
CA PHE A 100 15.79 -5.94 7.97
C PHE A 100 16.52 -5.12 9.03
N TYR A 101 16.90 -3.89 8.64
CA TYR A 101 17.48 -2.90 9.53
C TYR A 101 16.54 -1.73 9.72
N LEU A 102 16.42 -1.27 10.96
CA LEU A 102 15.60 -0.11 11.29
C LEU A 102 16.30 1.17 10.80
N ASN A 103 15.61 1.94 9.96
CA ASN A 103 16.11 3.24 9.49
C ASN A 103 16.28 4.20 10.68
N THR A 104 17.31 5.06 10.64
CA THR A 104 17.62 6.08 11.65
C THR A 104 16.41 6.95 12.03
N ARG A 105 15.49 7.22 11.09
CA ARG A 105 14.24 7.96 11.34
C ARG A 105 13.33 7.29 12.39
N PHE A 106 13.40 5.96 12.48
CA PHE A 106 12.62 5.16 13.41
C PHE A 106 13.45 4.72 14.62
N SER A 107 14.61 5.32 14.86
CA SER A 107 15.50 4.98 15.99
C SER A 107 14.81 4.99 17.35
N LYS A 108 13.77 5.82 17.54
CA LYS A 108 12.93 5.86 18.74
C LYS A 108 12.18 4.55 19.04
N PHE A 109 11.98 3.69 18.05
CA PHE A 109 11.36 2.37 18.21
C PHE A 109 12.39 1.26 18.41
N LYS A 110 13.68 1.58 18.42
CA LYS A 110 14.74 0.60 18.66
C LYS A 110 14.68 0.14 20.12
N ILE A 111 14.69 -1.17 20.32
CA ILE A 111 14.61 -1.81 21.63
C ILE A 111 15.81 -2.75 21.78
N THR A 112 16.41 -2.83 22.97
CA THR A 112 17.49 -3.80 23.23
C THR A 112 16.93 -5.22 23.28
N LYS A 113 17.68 -6.22 22.79
CA LYS A 113 17.26 -7.63 22.78
C LYS A 113 16.75 -8.14 24.14
N LEU A 114 17.42 -7.76 25.23
CA LEU A 114 17.03 -8.10 26.60
C LEU A 114 15.67 -7.51 26.98
N SER A 115 15.44 -6.24 26.65
CA SER A 115 14.16 -5.57 26.90
C SER A 115 13.04 -6.17 26.05
N TRP A 116 13.34 -6.59 24.81
CA TRP A 116 12.36 -7.29 23.97
C TRP A 116 11.99 -8.67 24.52
N ALA A 117 12.96 -9.44 25.02
CA ALA A 117 12.73 -10.75 25.60
C ALA A 117 11.91 -10.69 26.89
N ALA A 118 12.06 -9.63 27.68
CA ALA A 118 11.32 -9.41 28.92
C ALA A 118 9.85 -9.03 28.72
N LYS A 119 9.44 -8.66 27.49
CA LYS A 119 8.09 -8.21 27.18
C LYS A 119 7.15 -9.38 26.90
N THR A 120 5.88 -9.22 27.29
CA THR A 120 4.83 -10.16 26.90
C THR A 120 4.53 -10.04 25.40
N GLU A 121 3.82 -11.04 24.85
CA GLU A 121 3.47 -11.02 23.44
C GLU A 121 2.49 -9.88 23.10
N GLU A 122 1.58 -9.53 24.02
CA GLU A 122 0.68 -8.39 23.82
C GLU A 122 1.46 -7.07 23.77
N GLU A 123 2.44 -6.90 24.66
CA GLU A 123 3.27 -5.69 24.67
C GLU A 123 4.12 -5.55 23.40
N LYS A 124 4.64 -6.67 22.89
CA LYS A 124 5.37 -6.70 21.61
C LYS A 124 4.46 -6.30 20.45
N GLN A 125 3.24 -6.84 20.41
CA GLN A 125 2.25 -6.48 19.39
C GLN A 125 1.86 -5.00 19.47
N GLN A 126 1.68 -4.45 20.68
CA GLN A 126 1.38 -3.03 20.85
C GLN A 126 2.54 -2.12 20.41
N LEU A 127 3.78 -2.50 20.67
CA LEU A 127 4.95 -1.75 20.20
C LEU A 127 5.06 -1.81 18.68
N PHE A 128 4.83 -2.99 18.11
CA PHE A 128 4.85 -3.19 16.68
C PHE A 128 3.73 -2.42 15.98
N SER A 129 2.51 -2.42 16.52
CA SER A 129 1.39 -1.64 15.98
C SER A 129 1.65 -0.13 16.07
N LYS A 130 2.24 0.36 17.16
CA LYS A 130 2.70 1.75 17.29
C LYS A 130 3.77 2.10 16.24
N PHE A 131 4.72 1.19 16.01
CA PHE A 131 5.72 1.37 14.96
C PHE A 131 5.05 1.47 13.59
N LEU A 132 4.16 0.55 13.23
CA LEU A 132 3.44 0.58 11.95
C LEU A 132 2.60 1.85 11.80
N ALA A 133 1.84 2.25 12.82
CA ALA A 133 1.08 3.50 12.81
C ALA A 133 1.98 4.74 12.61
N SER A 134 3.22 4.72 13.13
CA SER A 134 4.16 5.84 12.98
C SER A 134 4.73 5.99 11.58
N THR A 135 4.68 4.94 10.76
CA THR A 135 5.11 5.01 9.36
C THR A 135 4.12 5.82 8.51
N ALA A 136 2.89 6.02 9.00
CA ALA A 136 1.81 6.72 8.30
C ALA A 136 1.91 8.26 8.28
N SER A 137 2.97 8.86 8.81
CA SER A 137 3.14 10.32 8.78
C SER A 137 4.43 10.73 8.09
N VAL A 138 4.32 11.11 6.83
CA VAL A 138 5.29 12.00 6.19
C VAL A 138 4.71 13.42 6.33
N SER A 139 5.24 14.21 7.26
CA SER A 139 4.79 15.59 7.47
C SER A 139 4.91 16.36 6.16
N GLY A 140 3.78 16.66 5.53
CA GLY A 140 3.73 17.52 4.37
C GLY A 140 3.48 18.96 4.76
N LEU A 141 3.92 19.88 3.92
CA LEU A 141 3.43 21.25 3.86
C LEU A 141 2.07 21.23 3.19
N THR A 142 1.03 21.59 3.93
CA THR A 142 -0.30 21.77 3.35
C THR A 142 -0.46 23.22 2.88
N SER A 143 -0.97 23.40 1.66
CA SER A 143 -1.33 24.68 1.07
C SER A 143 -2.30 25.44 1.98
N SER A 144 -2.27 26.77 1.90
CA SER A 144 -3.10 27.68 2.69
C SER A 144 -4.61 27.45 2.52
N ASP A 145 -5.03 26.93 1.36
CA ASP A 145 -6.41 26.59 1.04
C ASP A 145 -6.79 25.15 1.45
N GLY A 146 -5.86 24.39 2.03
CA GLY A 146 -6.06 23.03 2.52
C GLY A 146 -6.13 21.94 1.45
N LYS A 147 -6.04 22.30 0.15
CA LYS A 147 -6.33 21.36 -0.94
C LYS A 147 -5.15 20.49 -1.37
N TYR A 148 -3.94 20.85 -0.98
CA TYR A 148 -2.71 20.18 -1.40
C TYR A 148 -1.75 20.00 -0.24
N THR A 149 -1.15 18.83 -0.09
CA THR A 149 -0.14 18.55 0.94
C THR A 149 1.10 17.94 0.31
N VAL A 150 2.19 18.71 0.23
CA VAL A 150 3.47 18.27 -0.35
C VAL A 150 4.35 17.72 0.76
N HIS A 151 4.79 16.47 0.64
CA HIS A 151 5.71 15.87 1.59
C HIS A 151 7.07 16.60 1.57
N LYS A 152 7.56 17.04 2.75
CA LYS A 152 8.88 17.68 2.80
C LYS A 152 9.98 16.62 2.72
N ASP A 153 10.81 16.72 1.69
CA ASP A 153 12.12 16.04 1.69
C ASP A 153 13.06 16.67 2.73
N LEU A 154 13.81 15.83 3.44
CA LEU A 154 14.75 16.25 4.48
C LEU A 154 15.98 16.99 3.91
N LYS A 155 16.21 16.96 2.59
CA LYS A 155 17.28 17.68 1.91
C LYS A 155 16.73 18.28 0.64
N VAL A 156 16.72 19.62 0.56
CA VAL A 156 16.59 20.31 -0.73
C VAL A 156 17.77 19.83 -1.59
N ALA A 157 17.48 19.04 -2.62
CA ALA A 157 18.48 18.63 -3.58
C ALA A 157 19.05 19.91 -4.22
N LYS A 158 20.33 20.21 -3.93
CA LYS A 158 21.05 21.27 -4.65
C LYS A 158 21.45 20.68 -5.99
N LYS A 159 21.13 21.38 -7.08
CA LYS A 159 21.68 21.02 -8.39
C LYS A 159 23.22 21.06 -8.29
N PRO A 160 23.96 20.16 -8.96
CA PRO A 160 25.41 20.30 -9.09
C PRO A 160 25.74 21.75 -9.50
N ASN A 161 26.63 22.42 -8.75
CA ASN A 161 27.05 23.82 -8.91
C ASN A 161 26.06 24.92 -8.46
N GLN A 162 24.98 24.61 -7.74
CA GLN A 162 24.07 25.65 -7.24
C GLN A 162 24.68 26.46 -6.09
N ARG A 163 25.14 27.69 -6.38
CA ARG A 163 25.62 28.66 -5.38
C ARG A 163 24.46 29.20 -4.54
N THR A 164 24.66 29.25 -3.22
CA THR A 164 23.68 29.82 -2.28
C THR A 164 23.78 31.34 -2.34
N ARG A 165 22.69 32.05 -2.67
CA ARG A 165 22.71 33.53 -2.73
C ARG A 165 22.89 34.09 -1.32
N CYS A 166 23.78 35.07 -1.15
CA CYS A 166 23.82 35.89 0.06
C CYS A 166 22.50 36.65 0.19
N ARG A 167 21.87 36.60 1.36
CA ARG A 167 20.75 37.50 1.68
C ARG A 167 21.35 38.86 2.02
N SER A 168 20.93 39.90 1.31
CA SER A 168 21.14 41.28 1.75
C SER A 168 20.35 41.47 3.05
N THR A 169 21.07 41.77 4.13
CA THR A 169 20.51 42.27 5.39
C THR A 169 19.87 43.63 5.19
#